data_AF-A0A9E1PY16-F1
#
_entry.id   AF-A0A9E1PY16-F1
#
_cell.length_a   1.000
_cell.length_b   1.000
_cell.length_c   1.000
_cell.angle_alpha   90.00
_cell.angle_beta   90.00
_cell.angle_gamma   90.00
#
_symmetry.space_group_name_H-M   'P 1'
#
loop_
_entity.id
_entity.type
_entity.pdbx_description
1 polymer ?
#
loop_
_entity_poly.entity_id
_entity_poly.type
_entity_poly.pdbx_seq_one_letter_code
_entity_poly.pdbx_strand_id
1 'polypeptide(L)'
;MKRFIEGVARSQSTLFPEHLDDYVAEDNPVRVVDAFVDQLDLFVLGFRRVAPHSTGRPGYHPSVLLKLYIYGYLNRVQSSRRLEREAGRNVEVMWLMGRLAPDHKT
;
A
#
# COMPACT_ATOMS: atom_id res chain seq x y z
N MET A 1 -29.32 14.43 28.41
CA MET A 1 -28.81 14.91 27.10
C MET A 1 -27.43 14.32 26.87
N LYS A 2 -27.20 13.60 25.77
CA LYS A 2 -25.85 13.15 25.40
C LYS A 2 -25.02 14.38 25.00
N ARG A 3 -23.84 14.55 25.60
CA ARG A 3 -22.96 15.73 25.45
C ARG A 3 -21.91 15.56 24.33
N PHE A 4 -21.78 14.36 23.76
CA PHE A 4 -20.78 14.03 22.75
C PHE A 4 -21.37 13.14 21.65
N ILE A 5 -20.78 13.23 20.45
CA ILE A 5 -21.01 12.28 19.36
C ILE A 5 -20.32 10.97 19.74
N GLU A 6 -21.05 9.85 19.71
CA GLU A 6 -20.54 8.52 20.04
C GLU A 6 -20.12 7.77 18.76
N GLY A 7 -19.00 7.05 18.82
CA GLY A 7 -18.55 6.19 17.73
C GLY A 7 -19.23 4.82 17.74
N VAL A 8 -18.93 4.01 16.72
CA VAL A 8 -19.41 2.62 16.64
C VAL A 8 -18.64 1.73 17.62
N ALA A 9 -19.32 0.76 18.24
CA ALA A 9 -18.71 -0.19 19.16
C ALA A 9 -17.72 -1.11 18.43
N ARG A 10 -16.54 -1.37 19.03
CA ARG A 10 -15.49 -2.24 18.45
C ARG A 10 -15.94 -3.69 18.22
N SER A 11 -16.96 -4.13 18.95
CA SER A 11 -17.56 -5.47 18.85
C SER A 11 -18.73 -5.54 17.87
N GLN A 12 -19.10 -4.42 17.25
CA GLN A 12 -20.16 -4.39 16.25
C GLN A 12 -19.71 -5.16 15.00
N SER A 13 -20.46 -6.17 14.62
CA SER A 13 -20.23 -6.92 13.38
C SER A 13 -21.00 -6.30 12.21
N THR A 14 -20.46 -6.48 11.01
CA THR A 14 -21.14 -6.24 9.74
C THR A 14 -21.58 -7.57 9.12
N LEU A 15 -22.56 -7.55 8.21
CA LEU A 15 -23.01 -8.76 7.50
C LEU A 15 -21.92 -9.28 6.54
N PHE A 16 -21.20 -8.38 5.89
CA PHE A 16 -20.05 -8.66 5.04
C PHE A 16 -18.87 -7.77 5.44
N PRO A 17 -17.62 -8.25 5.32
CA PRO A 17 -16.44 -7.40 5.49
C PRO A 17 -16.42 -6.27 4.46
N GLU A 18 -15.95 -5.08 4.87
CA GLU A 18 -15.72 -3.95 3.96
C GLU A 18 -14.57 -4.28 2.98
N HIS A 19 -14.69 -3.80 1.75
CA HIS A 19 -13.62 -3.89 0.76
C HIS A 19 -12.48 -2.95 1.12
N LEU A 20 -11.25 -3.26 0.66
CA LEU A 20 -10.15 -2.31 0.82
C LEU A 20 -10.47 -0.95 0.20
N ASP A 21 -11.19 -0.96 -0.92
CA ASP A 21 -11.56 0.24 -1.68
C ASP A 21 -12.51 1.15 -0.89
N ASP A 22 -13.31 0.60 0.02
CA ASP A 22 -14.24 1.36 0.87
C ASP A 22 -13.51 2.25 1.89
N TYR A 23 -12.25 1.93 2.22
CA TYR A 23 -11.45 2.67 3.19
C TYR A 23 -10.63 3.81 2.59
N VAL A 24 -10.52 3.88 1.27
CA VAL A 24 -9.70 4.89 0.57
C VAL A 24 -10.63 5.73 -0.29
N ALA A 25 -10.79 7.01 0.06
CA ALA A 25 -11.62 7.93 -0.71
C ALA A 25 -11.15 8.04 -2.18
N GLU A 26 -12.06 8.35 -3.09
CA GLU A 26 -11.75 8.48 -4.53
C GLU A 26 -10.75 9.61 -4.83
N ASP A 27 -10.74 10.66 -3.99
CA ASP A 27 -9.84 11.81 -4.10
C ASP A 27 -8.52 11.62 -3.32
N ASN A 28 -8.30 10.45 -2.72
CA ASN A 28 -7.09 10.19 -1.96
C ASN A 28 -5.86 10.16 -2.90
N PRO A 29 -4.78 10.91 -2.58
CA PRO A 29 -3.58 10.99 -3.43
C PRO A 29 -2.88 9.64 -3.64
N VAL A 30 -3.10 8.64 -2.77
CA VAL A 30 -2.56 7.29 -2.95
C VAL A 30 -3.00 6.65 -4.28
N ARG A 31 -4.21 6.98 -4.76
CA ARG A 31 -4.73 6.50 -6.04
C ARG A 31 -3.96 7.09 -7.23
N VAL A 32 -3.44 8.31 -7.10
CA VAL A 32 -2.57 8.92 -8.12
C VAL A 32 -1.23 8.18 -8.18
N VAL A 33 -0.67 7.79 -7.03
CA VAL A 33 0.57 6.99 -6.99
C VAL A 33 0.36 5.65 -7.69
N ASP A 34 -0.76 4.98 -7.41
CA ASP A 34 -1.12 3.70 -8.02
C ASP A 34 -1.22 3.81 -9.55
N ALA A 35 -2.08 4.71 -10.03
CA ALA A 35 -2.30 4.93 -11.46
C ALA A 35 -1.04 5.41 -12.19
N PHE A 36 -0.23 6.27 -11.57
CA PHE A 36 1.02 6.75 -12.15
C PHE A 36 2.01 5.60 -12.36
N VAL A 37 2.25 4.78 -11.33
CA VAL A 37 3.23 3.69 -11.43
C VAL A 37 2.77 2.60 -12.40
N ASP A 38 1.47 2.32 -12.47
CA ASP A 38 0.93 1.31 -13.39
C ASP A 38 1.02 1.70 -14.86
N GLN A 39 1.16 3.00 -15.16
CA GLN A 39 1.41 3.49 -16.52
C GLN A 39 2.89 3.44 -16.93
N LEU A 40 3.81 3.16 -16.00
CA LEU A 40 5.24 3.15 -16.30
C LEU A 40 5.67 1.80 -16.91
N ASP A 41 6.39 1.87 -18.03
CA ASP A 41 7.17 0.73 -18.51
C ASP A 41 8.48 0.63 -17.70
N LEU A 42 8.43 -0.13 -16.61
CA LEU A 42 9.58 -0.33 -15.73
C LEU A 42 10.75 -1.05 -16.43
N PHE A 43 10.49 -1.86 -17.45
CA PHE A 43 11.54 -2.53 -18.20
C PHE A 43 12.35 -1.51 -19.01
N VAL A 44 11.68 -0.63 -19.75
CA VAL A 44 12.31 0.47 -20.50
C VAL A 44 13.02 1.46 -19.58
N LEU A 45 12.48 1.70 -18.38
CA LEU A 45 13.12 2.54 -17.35
C LEU A 45 14.33 1.87 -16.67
N GLY A 46 14.70 0.65 -17.07
CA GLY A 46 15.93 -0.02 -16.62
C GLY A 46 15.80 -0.85 -15.34
N PHE A 47 14.58 -1.14 -14.87
CA PHE A 47 14.39 -2.07 -13.75
C PHE A 47 14.69 -3.50 -14.20
N ARG A 48 15.73 -4.10 -13.59
CA ARG A 48 16.25 -5.42 -14.00
C ARG A 48 15.41 -6.61 -13.55
N ARG A 49 14.55 -6.43 -12.54
CA ARG A 49 13.76 -7.50 -11.89
C ARG A 49 12.27 -7.45 -12.24
N VAL A 50 11.94 -6.86 -13.40
CA VAL A 50 10.56 -6.86 -13.92
C VAL A 50 10.18 -8.27 -14.37
N ALA A 51 11.12 -9.00 -14.99
CA ALA A 51 10.98 -10.42 -15.23
C ALA A 51 11.40 -11.22 -13.97
N PRO A 52 10.59 -12.17 -13.48
CA PRO A 52 10.95 -13.01 -12.35
C PRO A 52 12.11 -13.94 -12.71
N HIS A 53 12.96 -14.25 -11.72
CA HIS A 53 13.97 -15.29 -11.88
C HIS A 53 13.29 -16.67 -11.97
N SER A 54 13.89 -17.59 -12.74
CA SER A 54 13.38 -18.95 -12.91
C SER A 54 13.55 -19.83 -11.67
N THR A 55 14.35 -19.39 -10.69
CA THR A 55 14.69 -20.14 -9.48
C THR A 55 14.60 -19.27 -8.22
N GLY A 56 14.35 -19.91 -7.07
CA GLY A 56 14.25 -19.25 -5.77
C GLY A 56 12.84 -18.80 -5.40
N ARG A 57 12.71 -18.12 -4.25
CA ARG A 57 11.44 -17.52 -3.82
C ARG A 57 11.12 -16.32 -4.72
N PRO A 58 9.89 -16.21 -5.26
CA PRO A 58 9.48 -15.02 -6.01
C PRO A 58 9.67 -13.75 -5.16
N GLY A 59 10.36 -12.77 -5.74
CA GLY A 59 10.47 -11.43 -5.16
C GLY A 59 9.21 -10.60 -5.44
N TYR A 60 9.10 -9.46 -4.77
CA TYR A 60 8.06 -8.48 -5.10
C TYR A 60 8.33 -7.86 -6.47
N HIS A 61 7.27 -7.57 -7.21
CA HIS A 61 7.37 -6.87 -8.46
C HIS A 61 7.90 -5.43 -8.22
N PRO A 62 8.82 -4.88 -9.06
CA PRO A 62 9.38 -3.56 -8.83
C PRO A 62 8.34 -2.43 -8.75
N SER A 63 7.19 -2.55 -9.42
CA SER A 63 6.10 -1.57 -9.32
C SER A 63 5.57 -1.43 -7.89
N VAL A 64 5.42 -2.55 -7.18
CA VAL A 64 4.94 -2.59 -5.79
C VAL A 64 5.91 -1.84 -4.87
N LEU A 65 7.22 -2.09 -5.04
CA LEU A 65 8.24 -1.40 -4.26
C LEU A 65 8.35 0.09 -4.61
N LEU A 66 8.19 0.45 -5.89
CA LEU A 66 8.18 1.84 -6.35
C LEU A 66 6.99 2.62 -5.80
N LYS A 67 5.78 2.03 -5.81
CA LYS A 67 4.57 2.60 -5.20
C LYS A 67 4.83 2.91 -3.71
N LEU A 68 5.37 1.95 -2.96
CA LEU A 68 5.71 2.15 -1.54
C LEU A 68 6.76 3.24 -1.34
N TYR A 69 7.77 3.31 -2.20
CA TYR A 69 8.82 4.32 -2.13
C TYR A 69 8.27 5.74 -2.35
N ILE A 70 7.44 5.93 -3.38
CA ILE A 70 6.79 7.21 -3.68
C ILE A 70 5.84 7.61 -2.55
N TYR A 71 5.01 6.67 -2.06
CA TYR A 71 4.16 6.90 -0.89
C TYR A 71 4.97 7.38 0.32
N GLY A 72 6.10 6.70 0.59
CA GLY A 72 7.02 7.07 1.67
C GLY A 72 7.58 8.48 1.54
N TYR A 73 7.98 8.85 0.32
CA TYR A 73 8.47 10.19 0.03
C TYR A 73 7.41 11.26 0.29
N LEU A 74 6.20 11.10 -0.26
CA LEU A 74 5.09 12.05 -0.11
C LEU A 74 4.66 12.22 1.35
N ASN A 75 4.67 11.13 2.12
CA ASN A 75 4.26 11.12 3.53
C ASN A 75 5.41 11.31 4.54
N ARG A 76 6.62 11.68 4.07
CA ARG A 76 7.82 11.88 4.91
C ARG A 76 8.17 10.65 5.77
N VAL A 77 7.94 9.45 5.24
CA VAL A 77 8.32 8.16 5.80
C VAL A 77 9.52 7.59 5.03
N GLN A 78 10.73 8.02 5.40
CA GLN A 78 11.95 7.69 4.66
C GLN A 78 12.64 6.40 5.11
N SER A 79 12.35 5.90 6.32
CA SER A 79 12.97 4.67 6.81
C SER A 79 12.25 3.46 6.25
N SER A 80 12.99 2.54 5.62
CA SER A 80 12.49 1.24 5.16
C SER A 80 11.80 0.43 6.27
N ARG A 81 12.32 0.46 7.50
CA ARG A 81 11.64 -0.15 8.67
C ARG A 81 10.33 0.55 9.03
N ARG A 82 10.22 1.86 8.81
CA ARG A 82 8.96 2.57 9.00
C ARG A 82 7.99 2.23 7.88
N LEU A 83 8.46 2.11 6.63
CA LEU A 83 7.64 1.67 5.49
C LEU A 83 7.10 0.26 5.67
N GLU A 84 7.91 -0.67 6.15
CA GLU A 84 7.49 -2.02 6.54
C GLU A 84 6.34 -1.95 7.57
N ARG A 85 6.49 -1.11 8.61
CA ARG A 85 5.42 -0.92 9.61
C ARG A 85 4.15 -0.31 9.00
N GLU A 86 4.28 0.67 8.10
CA GLU A 86 3.15 1.27 7.40
C GLU A 86 2.42 0.24 6.55
N ALA A 87 3.13 -0.61 5.81
CA ALA A 87 2.54 -1.68 5.01
C ALA A 87 1.70 -2.67 5.84
N GLY A 88 2.04 -2.87 7.12
CA GLY A 88 1.31 -3.73 8.03
C GLY A 88 0.18 -3.07 8.84
N ARG A 89 0.02 -1.73 8.81
CA ARG A 89 -0.95 -1.04 9.69
C ARG A 89 -1.76 0.08 9.05
N ASN A 90 -1.27 0.66 7.97
CA ASN A 90 -1.89 1.81 7.34
C ASN A 90 -2.78 1.33 6.19
N VAL A 91 -4.07 1.67 6.25
CA VAL A 91 -5.05 1.18 5.29
C VAL A 91 -4.78 1.70 3.87
N GLU A 92 -4.24 2.92 3.71
CA GLU A 92 -3.85 3.46 2.40
C GLU A 92 -2.73 2.62 1.79
N VAL A 93 -1.75 2.21 2.59
CA VAL A 93 -0.63 1.38 2.12
C VAL A 93 -1.09 -0.05 1.89
N MET A 94 -1.97 -0.60 2.73
CA MET A 94 -2.59 -1.90 2.49
C MET A 94 -3.38 -1.91 1.18
N TRP A 95 -4.10 -0.82 0.87
CA TRP A 95 -4.81 -0.66 -0.39
C TRP A 95 -3.82 -0.59 -1.55
N LEU A 96 -2.84 0.31 -1.50
CA LEU A 96 -1.83 0.52 -2.55
C LEU A 96 -1.03 -0.75 -2.89
N MET A 97 -0.77 -1.58 -1.89
CA MET A 97 0.06 -2.76 -1.99
C MET A 97 -0.75 -4.05 -2.14
N GLY A 98 -2.08 -3.99 -2.14
CA GLY A 98 -2.93 -5.20 -2.12
C GLY A 98 -2.66 -6.10 -0.93
N ARG A 99 -2.37 -5.51 0.24
CA ARG A 99 -1.93 -6.16 1.50
C ARG A 99 -0.59 -6.90 1.42
N LEU A 100 0.22 -6.67 0.39
CA LEU A 100 1.63 -7.07 0.42
C LEU A 100 2.37 -6.23 1.48
N ALA A 101 3.18 -6.90 2.29
CA ALA A 101 4.00 -6.26 3.32
C ALA A 101 5.48 -6.60 3.08
N PRO A 102 6.15 -5.89 2.15
CA PRO A 102 7.60 -5.99 1.99
C PRO A 102 8.31 -5.70 3.31
N ASP A 103 9.29 -6.54 3.65
CA ASP A 103 10.14 -6.28 4.81
C ASP A 103 11.22 -5.25 4.46
N HIS A 104 11.88 -4.70 5.47
CA HIS A 104 12.99 -3.76 5.28
C HIS A 104 14.15 -4.32 4.43
N LYS A 105 14.31 -5.65 4.33
CA LYS A 105 15.45 -6.32 3.67
C LYS A 105 15.14 -6.75 2.23
N THR A 106 13.92 -6.54 1.78
CA THR A 106 13.42 -6.84 0.44
C THR A 106 14.14 -6.02 -0.61
#